data_AF-A0A4Q1V925-F1
#
_entry.id   AF-A0A4Q1V925-F1
#
_cell.length_a   1.000
_cell.length_b   1.000
_cell.length_c   1.000
_cell.angle_alpha   90.00
_cell.angle_beta   90.00
_cell.angle_gamma   90.00
#
_symmetry.space_group_name_H-M   'P 1'
#
loop_
_entity.id
_entity.type
_entity.pdbx_description
1 polymer ?
#
loop_
_entity_poly.entity_id
_entity_poly.type
_entity_poly.pdbx_seq_one_letter_code
_entity_poly.pdbx_strand_id
1 'polypeptide(L)'
;MTTATLGQPGRFEIGRVFNNTFAVIGRNIGLCLGLAALFAGVPTLLVRLWTQPQIDAILHGDPGAMADPHAMFRNSYLSLVAGLVSFVFTLLLQSSLVRATIEDLNGRRPSFGDCIQIAVRFLLPTLAIGFLVALGAGLAMLTLIVPGIILWLGWSMSVPVLIQERRGVFGSMSRSRALTKGNRWSLFGLFLILMIIAMVIQWGILLVFVLFGGILAQLGAALVQTVVAMVLSIAAAVSYVELRQVKEGASIDELAQIFS
;
A
#
# COMPACT_ATOMS: atom_id res chain seq x y z
N MET A 1 0.43 41.97 1.72
CA MET A 1 -0.42 41.22 2.65
C MET A 1 -0.84 39.94 1.95
N THR A 2 -0.17 38.83 2.25
CA THR A 2 -0.58 37.49 1.80
C THR A 2 -0.28 36.56 2.96
N THR A 3 -1.35 36.11 3.57
CA THR A 3 -1.41 35.34 4.80
C THR A 3 -0.71 34.00 4.60
N ALA A 4 0.50 33.87 5.12
CA ALA A 4 1.12 32.58 5.37
C ALA A 4 0.28 31.90 6.45
N THR A 5 -0.57 30.95 6.06
CA THR A 5 -1.14 29.98 7.00
C THR A 5 0.00 29.09 7.49
N LEU A 6 0.67 29.53 8.55
CA LEU A 6 1.52 28.70 9.40
C LEU A 6 0.62 27.58 9.95
N GLY A 7 0.55 26.45 9.25
CA GLY A 7 0.02 25.21 9.81
C GLY A 7 0.83 24.91 11.06
N GLN A 8 0.17 24.74 12.20
CA GLN A 8 0.83 24.52 13.48
C GLN A 8 1.87 23.39 13.35
N PRO A 9 3.17 23.65 13.60
CA PRO A 9 4.15 22.59 13.69
C PRO A 9 3.81 21.75 14.94
N GLY A 10 3.27 20.54 14.75
CA GLY A 10 3.04 19.62 15.86
C GLY A 10 1.90 18.62 15.72
N ARG A 11 0.99 18.76 14.73
CA ARG A 11 -0.12 17.79 14.56
C ARG A 11 -0.11 17.18 13.16
N PHE A 12 -0.32 15.87 13.11
CA PHE A 12 -0.49 15.13 11.86
C PHE A 12 -1.78 15.59 11.16
N GLU A 13 -1.65 16.20 9.99
CA GLU A 13 -2.77 16.73 9.21
C GLU A 13 -3.12 15.79 8.05
N ILE A 14 -4.28 15.13 8.15
CA ILE A 14 -4.81 14.24 7.12
C ILE A 14 -4.91 14.97 5.77
N GLY A 15 -5.38 16.22 5.76
CA GLY A 15 -5.53 17.02 4.54
C GLY A 15 -4.21 17.28 3.81
N ARG A 16 -3.12 17.49 4.55
CA ARG A 16 -1.79 17.68 3.97
C ARG A 16 -1.28 16.40 3.33
N VAL A 17 -1.51 15.25 3.98
CA VAL A 17 -1.17 13.94 3.42
C VAL A 17 -1.93 13.67 2.12
N PHE A 18 -3.24 13.96 2.08
CA PHE A 18 -4.02 13.83 0.84
C PHE A 18 -3.49 14.73 -0.27
N ASN A 19 -3.29 16.01 0.02
CA ASN A 19 -2.79 16.97 -0.97
C ASN A 19 -1.42 16.55 -1.52
N ASN A 20 -0.49 16.17 -0.65
CA ASN A 20 0.83 15.72 -1.06
C ASN A 20 0.79 14.39 -1.83
N THR A 21 -0.11 13.47 -1.48
CA THR A 21 -0.30 12.20 -2.21
C THR A 21 -0.72 12.48 -3.65
N PHE A 22 -1.75 13.30 -3.86
CA PHE A 22 -2.21 13.65 -5.21
C PHE A 22 -1.21 14.54 -5.95
N ALA A 23 -0.49 15.42 -5.26
CA ALA A 23 0.56 16.23 -5.86
C ALA A 23 1.70 15.36 -6.39
N VAL A 24 2.16 14.36 -5.63
CA VAL A 24 3.21 13.42 -6.07
C VAL A 24 2.74 12.62 -7.28
N ILE A 25 1.49 12.12 -7.26
CA ILE A 25 0.89 11.40 -8.41
C ILE A 25 0.82 12.31 -9.63
N GLY A 26 0.35 13.55 -9.46
CA GLY A 26 0.21 14.51 -10.56
C GLY A 26 1.56 14.91 -11.18
N ARG A 27 2.59 15.12 -10.35
CA ARG A 27 3.95 15.47 -10.81
C ARG A 27 4.65 14.32 -11.53
N ASN A 28 4.37 13.08 -11.13
CA ASN A 28 5.08 11.89 -11.60
C ASN A 28 4.15 10.86 -12.26
N ILE A 29 3.08 11.32 -12.92
CA ILE A 29 1.98 10.44 -13.38
C ILE A 29 2.47 9.29 -14.26
N GLY A 30 3.39 9.55 -15.20
CA GLY A 30 3.95 8.52 -16.08
C GLY A 30 4.77 7.48 -15.34
N LEU A 31 5.56 7.89 -14.35
CA LEU A 31 6.37 6.98 -13.54
C LEU A 31 5.48 6.16 -12.60
N CYS A 32 4.53 6.80 -11.92
CA CYS A 32 3.60 6.13 -11.01
C CYS A 32 2.72 5.12 -11.75
N LEU A 33 2.14 5.51 -12.89
CA LEU A 33 1.34 4.62 -13.73
C LEU A 33 2.18 3.49 -14.33
N GLY A 34 3.41 3.78 -14.79
CA GLY A 34 4.31 2.76 -15.33
C GLY A 34 4.67 1.70 -14.28
N LEU A 35 5.03 2.12 -13.05
CA LEU A 35 5.34 1.20 -11.96
C LEU A 35 4.09 0.44 -11.51
N ALA A 36 2.95 1.11 -11.41
CA ALA A 36 1.67 0.49 -11.04
C ALA A 36 1.23 -0.55 -12.08
N ALA A 37 1.33 -0.24 -13.38
CA ALA A 37 1.02 -1.18 -14.44
C ALA A 37 1.95 -2.40 -14.42
N LEU A 38 3.27 -2.18 -14.24
CA LEU A 38 4.27 -3.24 -14.21
C LEU A 38 4.09 -4.17 -13.00
N PHE A 39 3.96 -3.60 -11.81
CA PHE A 39 4.00 -4.37 -10.56
C PHE A 39 2.63 -4.73 -9.98
N ALA A 40 1.54 -4.06 -10.36
CA ALA A 40 0.19 -4.45 -9.93
C ALA A 40 -0.73 -4.77 -11.10
N GLY A 41 -0.74 -3.96 -12.16
CA GLY A 41 -1.65 -4.12 -13.30
C GLY A 41 -1.54 -5.48 -13.98
N VAL A 42 -0.36 -5.77 -14.53
CA VAL A 42 -0.11 -7.02 -15.27
C VAL A 42 -0.28 -8.25 -14.36
N PRO A 43 0.34 -8.33 -13.17
CA PRO A 43 0.19 -9.49 -12.30
C PRO A 43 -1.26 -9.70 -11.85
N THR A 44 -1.97 -8.63 -11.49
CA THR A 44 -3.37 -8.71 -11.04
C THR A 44 -4.28 -9.16 -12.17
N LEU A 45 -4.08 -8.64 -13.39
CA LEU A 45 -4.86 -9.05 -14.55
C LEU A 45 -4.63 -10.53 -14.88
N LEU A 46 -3.37 -10.98 -14.91
CA LEU A 46 -3.03 -12.38 -15.17
C LEU A 46 -3.68 -13.33 -14.16
N VAL A 47 -3.60 -12.98 -12.87
CA VAL A 47 -4.26 -13.77 -11.83
C VAL A 47 -5.77 -13.75 -11.99
N ARG A 48 -6.38 -12.58 -12.26
CA ARG A 48 -7.84 -12.50 -12.48
C ARG A 48 -8.30 -13.34 -13.65
N LEU A 49 -7.62 -13.27 -14.79
CA LEU A 49 -7.95 -14.05 -15.98
C LEU A 49 -7.82 -15.56 -15.75
N TRP A 50 -6.90 -15.96 -14.88
CA TRP A 50 -6.70 -17.37 -14.52
C TRP A 50 -7.73 -17.88 -13.51
N THR A 51 -7.99 -17.12 -12.43
CA THR A 51 -8.80 -17.60 -11.30
C THR A 51 -10.30 -17.41 -11.52
N GLN A 52 -10.73 -16.42 -12.32
CA GLN A 52 -12.15 -16.14 -12.54
C GLN A 52 -12.95 -17.29 -13.16
N PRO A 53 -12.48 -17.95 -14.24
CA PRO A 53 -13.19 -19.09 -14.80
C PRO A 53 -13.41 -20.23 -13.79
N GLN A 54 -12.47 -20.41 -12.87
CA GLN A 54 -12.56 -21.42 -11.80
C GLN A 54 -13.61 -21.03 -10.75
N ILE A 55 -13.67 -19.75 -10.37
CA ILE A 55 -14.66 -19.23 -9.43
C ILE A 55 -16.07 -19.34 -10.02
N ASP A 56 -16.26 -19.00 -11.29
CA ASP A 56 -17.56 -19.09 -11.97
C ASP A 56 -18.03 -20.54 -12.08
N ALA A 57 -17.13 -21.48 -12.41
CA ALA A 57 -17.46 -22.90 -12.45
C ALA A 57 -17.91 -23.46 -11.09
N ILE A 58 -17.30 -22.99 -9.98
CA ILE A 58 -17.71 -23.36 -8.62
C ILE A 58 -19.06 -22.75 -8.26
N LEU A 59 -19.27 -21.47 -8.56
CA LEU A 59 -20.50 -20.74 -8.24
C LEU A 59 -21.72 -21.25 -9.02
N HIS A 60 -21.53 -21.75 -10.24
CA HIS A 60 -22.60 -22.26 -11.10
C HIS A 60 -22.81 -23.77 -10.95
N GLY A 61 -22.13 -24.42 -9.99
CA GLY A 61 -22.35 -25.81 -9.65
C GLY A 61 -21.98 -26.79 -10.77
N ASP A 62 -20.98 -26.46 -11.58
CA ASP A 62 -20.59 -27.28 -12.73
C ASP A 62 -20.06 -28.65 -12.24
N PRO A 63 -20.69 -29.79 -12.59
CA PRO A 63 -20.36 -31.10 -12.02
C PRO A 63 -18.90 -31.50 -12.21
N GLY A 64 -18.25 -31.04 -13.29
CA GLY A 64 -16.83 -31.29 -13.57
C GLY A 64 -15.84 -30.60 -12.63
N ALA A 65 -16.24 -29.50 -11.96
CA ALA A 65 -15.39 -28.78 -11.01
C ALA A 65 -15.37 -29.44 -9.61
N MET A 66 -16.44 -30.17 -9.26
CA MET A 66 -16.54 -30.93 -8.01
C MET A 66 -16.21 -32.42 -8.15
N ALA A 67 -16.26 -32.98 -9.37
CA ALA A 67 -16.10 -34.41 -9.61
C ALA A 67 -14.64 -34.93 -9.58
N ASP A 68 -13.64 -34.05 -9.68
CA ASP A 68 -12.22 -34.46 -9.63
C ASP A 68 -11.51 -33.82 -8.42
N PRO A 69 -11.38 -34.55 -7.29
CA PRO A 69 -10.65 -34.09 -6.12
C PRO A 69 -9.22 -33.64 -6.45
N HIS A 70 -8.56 -34.23 -7.45
CA HIS A 70 -7.21 -33.83 -7.86
C HIS A 70 -7.21 -32.50 -8.62
N ALA A 71 -8.26 -32.19 -9.38
CA ALA A 71 -8.43 -30.87 -10.00
C ALA A 71 -8.62 -29.77 -8.96
N MET A 72 -9.34 -30.06 -7.87
CA MET A 72 -9.50 -29.13 -6.74
C MET A 72 -8.16 -28.83 -6.06
N PHE A 73 -7.39 -29.86 -5.69
CA PHE A 73 -6.05 -29.66 -5.08
C PHE A 73 -5.07 -28.94 -6.03
N ARG A 74 -5.06 -29.27 -7.32
CA ARG A 74 -4.23 -28.59 -8.33
C ARG A 74 -4.61 -27.11 -8.46
N ASN A 75 -5.91 -26.80 -8.50
CA ASN A 75 -6.40 -25.42 -8.59
C ASN A 75 -6.10 -24.63 -7.32
N SER A 76 -6.22 -25.23 -6.13
CA SER A 76 -5.83 -24.61 -4.87
C SER A 76 -4.34 -24.33 -4.79
N TYR A 77 -3.48 -25.27 -5.18
CA TYR A 77 -2.03 -25.07 -5.22
C TYR A 77 -1.63 -23.95 -6.19
N LEU A 78 -2.17 -23.96 -7.41
CA LEU A 78 -1.91 -22.91 -8.40
C LEU A 78 -2.40 -21.53 -7.93
N SER A 79 -3.56 -21.48 -7.27
CA SER A 79 -4.10 -20.22 -6.71
C SER A 79 -3.22 -19.70 -5.56
N LEU A 80 -2.69 -20.59 -4.71
CA LEU A 80 -1.75 -20.23 -3.66
C LEU A 80 -0.47 -19.64 -4.26
N VAL A 81 0.11 -20.30 -5.27
CA VAL A 81 1.32 -19.83 -5.96
C VAL A 81 1.06 -18.49 -6.64
N ALA A 82 -0.06 -18.35 -7.36
CA ALA A 82 -0.47 -17.09 -7.98
C ALA A 82 -0.63 -15.96 -6.95
N GLY A 83 -1.27 -16.25 -5.82
CA GLY A 83 -1.42 -15.29 -4.72
C GLY A 83 -0.08 -14.87 -4.11
N LEU A 84 0.84 -15.80 -3.91
CA LEU A 84 2.19 -15.51 -3.44
C LEU A 84 2.97 -14.65 -4.44
N VAL A 85 2.87 -14.95 -5.72
CA VAL A 85 3.48 -14.15 -6.79
C VAL A 85 2.90 -12.73 -6.77
N SER A 86 1.58 -12.57 -6.77
CA SER A 86 0.91 -11.27 -6.66
C SER A 86 1.31 -10.51 -5.39
N PHE A 87 1.50 -11.20 -4.27
CA PHE A 87 1.96 -10.60 -3.02
C PHE A 87 3.37 -10.00 -3.17
N VAL A 88 4.31 -10.76 -3.75
CA VAL A 88 5.68 -10.27 -4.03
C VAL A 88 5.65 -9.04 -4.94
N PHE A 89 4.86 -9.09 -6.01
CA PHE A 89 4.66 -7.99 -6.94
C PHE A 89 4.08 -6.73 -6.27
N THR A 90 3.13 -6.90 -5.36
CA THR A 90 2.57 -5.80 -4.56
C THR A 90 3.61 -5.16 -3.65
N LEU A 91 4.49 -5.96 -3.04
CA LEU A 91 5.60 -5.44 -2.21
C LEU A 91 6.64 -4.68 -3.04
N LEU A 92 6.91 -5.12 -4.28
CA LEU A 92 7.75 -4.40 -5.23
C LEU A 92 7.14 -3.05 -5.61
N LEU A 93 5.84 -3.03 -5.91
CA LEU A 93 5.11 -1.78 -6.17
C LEU A 93 5.25 -0.83 -4.98
N GLN A 94 4.94 -1.31 -3.78
CA GLN A 94 5.01 -0.51 -2.56
C GLN A 94 6.42 0.06 -2.36
N SER A 95 7.46 -0.76 -2.50
CA SER A 95 8.84 -0.33 -2.33
C SER A 95 9.27 0.71 -3.37
N SER A 96 8.90 0.50 -4.64
CA SER A 96 9.23 1.41 -5.73
C SER A 96 8.54 2.77 -5.58
N LEU A 97 7.24 2.79 -5.27
CA LEU A 97 6.47 4.02 -5.08
C LEU A 97 6.86 4.78 -3.82
N VAL A 98 7.20 4.07 -2.75
CA VAL A 98 7.76 4.68 -1.55
C VAL A 98 9.05 5.42 -1.87
N ARG A 99 9.97 4.78 -2.61
CA ARG A 99 11.21 5.43 -3.05
C ARG A 99 10.92 6.65 -3.93
N ALA A 100 10.05 6.51 -4.93
CA ALA A 100 9.69 7.58 -5.83
C ALA A 100 9.10 8.80 -5.07
N THR A 101 8.20 8.53 -4.13
CA THR A 101 7.54 9.55 -3.32
C THR A 101 8.53 10.29 -2.44
N ILE A 102 9.44 9.57 -1.77
CA ILE A 102 10.43 10.21 -0.91
C ILE A 102 11.40 11.07 -1.74
N GLU A 103 11.82 10.61 -2.91
CA GLU A 103 12.70 11.39 -3.80
C GLU A 103 12.01 12.67 -4.29
N ASP A 104 10.73 12.59 -4.68
CA ASP A 104 9.92 13.74 -5.11
C ASP A 104 9.69 14.77 -4.00
N LEU A 105 9.38 14.29 -2.79
CA LEU A 105 9.20 15.15 -1.61
C LEU A 105 10.51 15.81 -1.16
N ASN A 106 11.67 15.20 -1.45
CA ASN A 106 12.98 15.79 -1.24
C ASN A 106 13.39 16.77 -2.37
N GLY A 107 12.50 17.05 -3.33
CA GLY A 107 12.74 17.99 -4.43
C GLY A 107 13.56 17.42 -5.58
N ARG A 108 13.82 16.11 -5.59
CA ARG A 108 14.57 15.43 -6.65
C ARG A 108 13.61 14.72 -7.60
N ARG A 109 14.03 14.52 -8.85
CA ARG A 109 13.19 13.82 -9.84
C ARG A 109 13.37 12.31 -9.69
N PRO A 110 12.32 11.54 -9.37
CA PRO A 110 12.43 10.09 -9.29
C PRO A 110 12.73 9.50 -10.67
N SER A 111 13.67 8.55 -10.75
CA SER A 111 13.96 7.81 -11.97
C SER A 111 13.32 6.42 -11.91
N PHE A 112 12.81 5.93 -13.04
CA PHE A 112 12.13 4.64 -13.13
C PHE A 112 13.07 3.47 -12.78
N GLY A 113 14.31 3.51 -13.32
CA GLY A 113 15.34 2.49 -13.08
C GLY A 113 15.77 2.42 -11.62
N ASP A 114 15.99 3.56 -10.96
CA ASP A 114 16.40 3.59 -9.55
C ASP A 114 15.28 3.04 -8.65
N CYS A 115 14.02 3.33 -8.97
CA CYS A 115 12.88 2.82 -8.21
C CYS A 115 12.78 1.30 -8.30
N ILE A 116 12.99 0.71 -9.49
CA ILE A 116 13.02 -0.75 -9.68
C ILE A 116 14.22 -1.35 -8.97
N GLN A 117 15.41 -0.77 -9.12
CA GLN A 117 16.62 -1.27 -8.48
C GLN A 117 16.47 -1.32 -6.96
N ILE A 118 15.88 -0.28 -6.37
CA ILE A 118 15.62 -0.23 -4.93
C ILE A 118 14.54 -1.25 -4.54
N ALA A 119 13.47 -1.38 -5.32
CA ALA A 119 12.43 -2.38 -5.06
C ALA A 119 13.01 -3.80 -5.04
N VAL A 120 13.84 -4.16 -6.02
CA VAL A 120 14.48 -5.49 -6.10
C VAL A 120 15.51 -5.66 -4.97
N ARG A 121 16.33 -4.65 -4.69
CA ARG A 121 17.34 -4.70 -3.63
C ARG A 121 16.73 -4.91 -2.24
N PHE A 122 15.60 -4.29 -1.96
CA PHE A 122 14.90 -4.41 -0.69
C PHE A 122 13.79 -5.47 -0.71
N LEU A 123 13.65 -6.27 -1.77
CA LEU A 123 12.62 -7.29 -1.88
C LEU A 123 12.66 -8.28 -0.71
N LEU A 124 13.84 -8.85 -0.38
CA LEU A 124 13.95 -9.82 0.71
C LEU A 124 13.60 -9.22 2.09
N PRO A 125 14.17 -8.06 2.50
CA PRO A 125 13.74 -7.40 3.73
C PRO A 125 12.26 -7.00 3.74
N THR A 126 11.72 -6.47 2.64
CA THR A 126 10.29 -6.09 2.55
C THR A 126 9.38 -7.33 2.64
N LEU A 127 9.78 -8.46 2.04
CA LEU A 127 9.07 -9.73 2.16
C LEU A 127 9.07 -10.24 3.61
N ALA A 128 10.20 -10.16 4.29
CA ALA A 128 10.28 -10.50 5.71
C ALA A 128 9.37 -9.61 6.57
N ILE A 129 9.37 -8.29 6.34
CA ILE A 129 8.43 -7.38 7.02
C ILE A 129 6.99 -7.76 6.70
N GLY A 130 6.65 -7.97 5.42
CA GLY A 130 5.31 -8.34 4.98
C GLY A 130 4.81 -9.61 5.65
N PHE A 131 5.66 -10.64 5.74
CA PHE A 131 5.35 -11.90 6.41
C PHE A 131 5.15 -11.73 7.92
N LEU A 132 6.04 -11.00 8.60
CA LEU A 132 5.92 -10.71 10.03
C LEU A 132 4.68 -9.88 10.36
N VAL A 133 4.35 -8.90 9.50
CA VAL A 133 3.14 -8.10 9.63
C VAL A 133 1.91 -8.96 9.40
N ALA A 134 1.89 -9.80 8.37
CA ALA A 134 0.77 -10.70 8.07
C ALA A 134 0.51 -11.68 9.23
N LEU A 135 1.55 -12.32 9.76
CA LEU A 135 1.41 -13.22 10.91
C LEU A 135 1.02 -12.46 12.17
N GLY A 136 1.72 -11.37 12.50
CA GLY A 136 1.47 -10.65 13.75
C GLY A 136 0.12 -9.94 13.78
N ALA A 137 -0.24 -9.23 12.71
CA ALA A 137 -1.54 -8.57 12.61
C ALA A 137 -2.67 -9.59 12.37
N GLY A 138 -2.42 -10.65 11.61
CA GLY A 138 -3.39 -11.73 11.37
C GLY A 138 -3.75 -12.48 12.66
N LEU A 139 -2.76 -12.93 13.43
CA LEU A 139 -2.98 -13.57 14.73
C LEU A 139 -3.66 -12.63 15.74
N ALA A 140 -3.29 -11.35 15.72
CA ALA A 140 -3.94 -10.35 16.56
C ALA A 140 -5.41 -10.15 16.15
N MET A 141 -5.72 -10.07 14.85
CA MET A 141 -7.12 -9.99 14.37
C MET A 141 -7.94 -11.24 14.73
N LEU A 142 -7.33 -12.44 14.70
CA LEU A 142 -8.00 -13.69 15.07
C LEU A 142 -8.37 -13.73 16.56
N THR A 143 -7.52 -13.16 17.43
CA THR A 143 -7.81 -13.11 18.88
C THR A 143 -8.75 -11.95 19.22
N LEU A 144 -8.54 -10.77 18.64
CA LEU A 144 -9.39 -9.60 18.86
C LEU A 144 -9.17 -8.51 17.78
N ILE A 145 -10.25 -8.03 17.16
CA ILE A 145 -10.18 -7.09 16.02
C ILE A 145 -9.43 -5.80 16.37
N VAL A 146 -9.70 -5.22 17.55
CA VAL A 146 -9.13 -3.93 17.97
C VAL A 146 -7.59 -3.96 18.08
N PRO A 147 -6.95 -4.89 18.83
CA PRO A 147 -5.48 -4.96 18.87
C PRO A 147 -4.88 -5.34 17.51
N GLY A 148 -5.58 -6.11 16.67
CA GLY A 148 -5.18 -6.35 15.28
C GLY A 148 -4.99 -5.05 14.50
N ILE A 149 -5.97 -4.15 14.55
CA ILE A 149 -5.91 -2.84 13.88
C ILE A 149 -4.78 -1.98 14.47
N ILE A 150 -4.67 -1.90 15.80
CA ILE A 150 -3.62 -1.09 16.46
C ILE A 150 -2.22 -1.55 16.05
N LEU A 151 -2.03 -2.86 15.95
CA LEU A 151 -0.75 -3.47 15.63
C LEU A 151 -0.41 -3.30 14.13
N TRP A 152 -1.41 -3.43 13.25
CA TRP A 152 -1.28 -3.12 11.83
C TRP A 152 -0.92 -1.64 11.60
N LEU A 153 -1.62 -0.70 12.25
CA LEU A 153 -1.29 0.73 12.19
C LEU A 153 0.13 0.99 12.69
N GLY A 154 0.55 0.31 13.76
CA GLY A 154 1.91 0.40 14.30
C GLY A 154 3.00 0.01 13.29
N TRP A 155 2.69 -0.88 12.34
CA TRP A 155 3.64 -1.37 11.33
C TRP A 155 3.40 -0.86 9.91
N SER A 156 2.35 -0.05 9.70
CA SER A 156 1.99 0.51 8.40
C SER A 156 3.13 1.31 7.73
N MET A 157 4.04 1.88 8.51
CA MET A 157 5.19 2.68 8.04
C MET A 157 6.51 1.90 8.04
N SER A 158 6.49 0.57 8.20
CA SER A 158 7.72 -0.23 8.29
C SER A 158 8.49 -0.26 6.97
N VAL A 159 7.79 -0.29 5.83
CA VAL A 159 8.40 -0.28 4.49
C VAL A 159 9.10 1.06 4.20
N PRO A 160 8.47 2.24 4.38
CA PRO A 160 9.18 3.51 4.20
C PRO A 160 10.34 3.71 5.17
N VAL A 161 10.22 3.27 6.43
CA VAL A 161 11.34 3.28 7.38
C VAL A 161 12.49 2.39 6.90
N LEU A 162 12.21 1.18 6.40
CA LEU A 162 13.23 0.26 5.86
C LEU A 162 14.00 0.88 4.70
N ILE A 163 13.29 1.48 3.74
CA ILE A 163 13.90 2.05 2.54
C ILE A 163 14.72 3.29 2.89
N GLN A 164 14.19 4.16 3.76
CA GLN A 164 14.82 5.44 4.07
C GLN A 164 15.91 5.35 5.12
N GLU A 165 15.70 4.56 6.18
CA GLU A 165 16.57 4.53 7.36
C GLU A 165 17.47 3.29 7.40
N ARG A 166 17.23 2.29 6.54
CA ARG A 166 18.06 1.07 6.39
C ARG A 166 18.32 0.34 7.70
N ARG A 167 17.38 0.37 8.64
CA ARG A 167 17.52 -0.18 10.01
C ARG A 167 17.29 -1.69 10.13
N GLY A 168 17.30 -2.43 9.01
CA GLY A 168 16.94 -3.85 8.96
C GLY A 168 15.47 -4.11 9.31
N VAL A 169 15.03 -5.36 9.23
CA VAL A 169 13.61 -5.75 9.36
C VAL A 169 13.03 -5.36 10.74
N PHE A 170 13.61 -5.87 11.82
CA PHE A 170 13.11 -5.62 13.18
C PHE A 170 13.29 -4.17 13.64
N GLY A 171 14.42 -3.54 13.26
CA GLY A 171 14.67 -2.12 13.55
C GLY A 171 13.68 -1.20 12.85
N SER A 172 13.29 -1.51 11.62
CA SER A 172 12.25 -0.74 10.91
C SER A 172 10.87 -0.90 11.53
N MET A 173 10.51 -2.10 11.97
CA MET A 173 9.21 -2.35 12.62
C MET A 173 9.08 -1.66 13.98
N SER A 174 10.16 -1.68 14.79
CA SER A 174 10.17 -0.98 16.09
C SER A 174 10.12 0.55 15.90
N ARG A 175 10.88 1.07 14.94
CA ARG A 175 10.86 2.50 14.59
C ARG A 175 9.51 2.93 14.02
N SER A 176 8.85 2.13 13.18
CA SER A 176 7.49 2.40 12.71
C SER A 176 6.51 2.54 13.89
N ARG A 177 6.58 1.65 14.87
CA ARG A 177 5.73 1.74 16.08
C ARG A 177 6.01 3.00 16.90
N ALA A 178 7.29 3.37 17.02
CA ALA A 178 7.69 4.58 17.71
C ALA A 178 7.19 5.83 16.96
N LEU A 179 7.23 5.84 15.63
CA LEU A 179 6.79 6.96 14.79
C LEU A 179 5.28 7.13 14.77
N THR A 180 4.52 6.04 14.83
CA THR A 180 3.05 6.08 14.84
C THR A 180 2.43 6.33 16.21
N LYS A 181 3.18 6.18 17.32
CA LYS A 181 2.69 6.44 18.69
C LYS A 181 2.19 7.88 18.83
N GLY A 182 0.96 8.09 19.31
CA GLY A 182 0.34 9.42 19.47
C GLY A 182 -0.53 9.88 18.30
N ASN A 183 -0.28 9.40 17.06
CA ASN A 183 -1.04 9.78 15.86
C ASN A 183 -1.81 8.61 15.22
N ARG A 184 -2.01 7.51 15.96
CA ARG A 184 -2.64 6.27 15.44
C ARG A 184 -4.08 6.49 14.96
N TRP A 185 -4.85 7.32 15.65
CA TRP A 185 -6.23 7.64 15.28
C TRP A 185 -6.32 8.47 14.00
N SER A 186 -5.42 9.43 13.80
CA SER A 186 -5.37 10.20 12.56
C SER A 186 -4.92 9.35 11.38
N LEU A 187 -3.94 8.45 11.59
CA LEU A 187 -3.56 7.46 10.58
C LEU A 187 -4.71 6.50 10.26
N PHE A 188 -5.43 6.03 11.28
CA PHE A 188 -6.61 5.20 11.09
C PHE A 188 -7.66 5.93 10.25
N GLY A 189 -7.99 7.17 10.60
CA GLY A 189 -8.93 8.01 9.83
C GLY A 189 -8.50 8.20 8.38
N LEU A 190 -7.21 8.49 8.13
CA LEU A 190 -6.66 8.60 6.77
C LEU A 190 -6.88 7.32 5.96
N PHE A 191 -6.42 6.17 6.48
CA PHE A 191 -6.53 4.89 5.78
C PHE A 191 -7.99 4.45 5.63
N LEU A 192 -8.83 4.74 6.62
CA LEU A 192 -10.27 4.47 6.56
C LEU A 192 -10.93 5.28 5.44
N ILE A 193 -10.64 6.58 5.33
CA ILE A 193 -11.17 7.42 4.25
C ILE A 193 -10.69 6.90 2.89
N LEU A 194 -9.40 6.61 2.75
CA LEU A 194 -8.85 6.05 1.51
C LEU A 194 -9.50 4.71 1.14
N MET A 195 -9.74 3.83 2.12
CA MET A 195 -10.42 2.56 1.93
C MET A 195 -11.88 2.75 1.52
N ILE A 196 -12.62 3.68 2.13
CA ILE A 196 -14.01 3.99 1.76
C ILE A 196 -14.06 4.51 0.32
N ILE A 197 -13.18 5.45 -0.05
CA ILE A 197 -13.10 5.99 -1.42
C ILE A 197 -12.79 4.85 -2.41
N ALA A 198 -11.79 4.01 -2.10
CA ALA A 198 -11.43 2.87 -2.93
C ALA A 198 -12.60 1.90 -3.10
N MET A 199 -13.35 1.62 -2.02
CA MET A 199 -14.52 0.76 -2.04
C MET A 199 -15.61 1.37 -2.92
N VAL A 200 -15.97 2.64 -2.74
CA VAL A 200 -16.97 3.33 -3.58
C VAL A 200 -16.59 3.28 -5.06
N ILE A 201 -15.34 3.56 -5.40
CA ILE A 201 -14.84 3.49 -6.79
C ILE A 201 -14.93 2.06 -7.33
N GLN A 202 -14.51 1.08 -6.53
CA GLN A 202 -14.52 -0.33 -6.93
C GLN A 202 -15.94 -0.84 -7.17
N TRP A 203 -16.89 -0.58 -6.26
CA TRP A 203 -18.29 -0.98 -6.43
C TRP A 203 -18.96 -0.24 -7.59
N GLY A 204 -18.70 1.07 -7.75
CA GLY A 204 -19.25 1.85 -8.86
C GLY A 204 -18.77 1.35 -10.22
N ILE A 205 -17.50 1.02 -10.34
CA ILE A 205 -16.93 0.46 -11.59
C ILE A 205 -17.43 -0.96 -11.80
N LEU A 206 -17.46 -1.82 -10.78
CA LEU A 206 -18.03 -3.16 -10.92
C LEU A 206 -19.48 -3.14 -11.41
N LEU A 207 -20.30 -2.21 -10.93
CA LEU A 207 -21.69 -2.04 -11.38
C LEU A 207 -21.78 -1.74 -12.89
N VAL A 208 -20.95 -0.82 -13.38
CA VAL A 208 -20.91 -0.44 -14.80
C VAL A 208 -20.41 -1.61 -15.66
N PHE A 209 -19.36 -2.29 -15.20
CA PHE A 209 -18.68 -3.31 -15.99
C PHE A 209 -19.38 -4.68 -15.97
N VAL A 210 -20.22 -4.97 -14.96
CA VAL A 210 -21.12 -6.13 -14.95
C VAL A 210 -22.05 -6.11 -16.17
N LEU A 211 -22.43 -4.93 -16.67
CA LEU A 211 -23.29 -4.79 -17.86
C LEU A 211 -22.58 -5.19 -19.17
N PHE A 212 -21.24 -5.06 -19.22
CA PHE A 212 -20.44 -5.42 -20.40
C PHE A 212 -19.98 -6.88 -20.37
N GLY A 213 -19.80 -7.45 -19.18
CA GLY A 213 -19.36 -8.83 -18.98
C GLY A 213 -17.94 -9.12 -19.51
N GLY A 214 -17.48 -10.34 -19.25
CA GLY A 214 -16.27 -10.89 -19.86
C GLY A 214 -14.97 -10.13 -19.56
N ILE A 215 -14.07 -10.10 -20.56
CA ILE A 215 -12.69 -9.58 -20.41
C ILE A 215 -12.65 -8.09 -20.04
N LEU A 216 -13.60 -7.30 -20.54
CA LEU A 216 -13.68 -5.86 -20.27
C LEU A 216 -13.93 -5.58 -18.78
N ALA A 217 -14.76 -6.39 -18.13
CA ALA A 217 -15.00 -6.27 -16.70
C ALA A 217 -13.75 -6.59 -15.87
N GLN A 218 -12.99 -7.60 -16.28
CA GLN A 218 -11.74 -7.96 -15.60
C GLN A 218 -10.65 -6.90 -15.77
N LEU A 219 -10.55 -6.30 -16.96
CA LEU A 219 -9.65 -5.18 -17.22
C LEU A 219 -10.00 -3.96 -16.36
N GLY A 220 -11.29 -3.58 -16.31
CA GLY A 220 -11.76 -2.48 -15.47
C GLY A 220 -11.45 -2.70 -13.99
N ALA A 221 -11.73 -3.89 -13.47
CA ALA A 221 -11.49 -4.20 -12.07
C ALA A 221 -9.99 -4.31 -11.72
N ALA A 222 -9.15 -4.85 -12.61
CA ALA A 222 -7.70 -4.85 -12.45
C ALA A 222 -7.11 -3.43 -12.45
N LEU A 223 -7.62 -2.55 -13.32
CA LEU A 223 -7.23 -1.15 -13.39
C LEU A 223 -7.54 -0.42 -12.08
N VAL A 224 -8.75 -0.59 -11.53
CA VAL A 224 -9.12 0.00 -10.23
C VAL A 224 -8.20 -0.48 -9.13
N GLN A 225 -8.00 -1.79 -9.02
CA GLN A 225 -7.13 -2.37 -7.99
C GLN A 225 -5.70 -1.83 -8.08
N THR A 226 -5.21 -1.62 -9.29
CA THR A 226 -3.89 -1.05 -9.56
C THR A 226 -3.80 0.40 -9.10
N VAL A 227 -4.80 1.23 -9.43
CA VAL A 227 -4.86 2.63 -9.00
C VAL A 227 -4.97 2.73 -7.48
N VAL A 228 -5.80 1.91 -6.84
CA VAL A 228 -5.95 1.87 -5.39
C VAL A 228 -4.63 1.48 -4.71
N ALA A 229 -3.95 0.44 -5.19
CA ALA A 229 -2.66 0.01 -4.65
C ALA A 229 -1.58 1.11 -4.78
N MET A 230 -1.58 1.81 -5.91
CA MET A 230 -0.70 2.95 -6.15
C MET A 230 -0.96 4.08 -5.16
N VAL A 231 -2.22 4.52 -5.02
CA VAL A 231 -2.61 5.61 -4.11
C VAL A 231 -2.27 5.25 -2.66
N LEU A 232 -2.59 4.03 -2.20
CA LEU A 232 -2.29 3.59 -0.84
C LEU A 232 -0.78 3.54 -0.56
N SER A 233 0.02 3.12 -1.55
CA SER A 233 1.48 3.06 -1.42
C SER A 233 2.10 4.47 -1.28
N ILE A 234 1.64 5.41 -2.10
CA ILE A 234 2.10 6.81 -2.05
C ILE A 234 1.61 7.47 -0.76
N ALA A 235 0.34 7.27 -0.38
CA ALA A 235 -0.21 7.79 0.87
C ALA A 235 0.57 7.28 2.09
N ALA A 236 1.00 6.02 2.10
CA ALA A 236 1.85 5.48 3.15
C ALA A 236 3.22 6.18 3.20
N ALA A 237 3.84 6.44 2.05
CA ALA A 237 5.12 7.15 1.98
C ALA A 237 5.01 8.61 2.43
N VAL A 238 3.98 9.33 1.99
CA VAL A 238 3.69 10.70 2.43
C VAL A 238 3.39 10.73 3.93
N SER A 239 2.59 9.78 4.44
CA SER A 239 2.29 9.66 5.88
C SER A 239 3.55 9.47 6.70
N TYR A 240 4.50 8.67 6.21
CA TYR A 240 5.80 8.51 6.86
C TYR A 240 6.57 9.84 6.95
N VAL A 241 6.64 10.59 5.84
CA VAL A 241 7.33 11.89 5.82
C VAL A 241 6.66 12.89 6.77
N GLU A 242 5.33 12.97 6.75
CA GLU A 242 4.56 13.84 7.65
C GLU A 242 4.78 13.49 9.12
N LEU A 243 4.69 12.20 9.47
CA LEU A 243 4.93 11.75 10.85
C LEU A 243 6.36 12.02 11.31
N ARG A 244 7.32 11.90 10.40
CA ARG A 244 8.72 12.22 10.67
C ARG A 244 8.91 13.71 10.91
N GLN A 245 8.32 14.57 10.08
CA GLN A 245 8.36 16.02 10.29
C GLN A 245 7.71 16.43 11.61
N VAL A 246 6.54 15.89 11.94
CA VAL A 246 5.82 16.20 13.18
C VAL A 246 6.61 15.79 14.43
N LYS A 247 7.33 14.65 14.39
CA LYS A 247 8.06 14.14 15.56
C LYS A 247 9.48 14.65 15.70
N GLU A 248 10.21 14.67 14.59
CA GLU A 248 11.62 15.06 14.60
C GLU A 248 11.75 16.58 14.48
N GLY A 249 10.88 17.25 13.71
CA GLY A 249 10.85 18.71 13.61
C GLY A 249 10.51 19.38 14.94
N ALA A 250 9.44 18.93 15.60
CA ALA A 250 9.07 19.43 16.93
C ALA A 250 10.20 19.27 17.96
N SER A 251 10.95 18.16 17.92
CA SER A 251 12.07 17.95 18.85
C SER A 251 13.25 18.90 18.60
N ILE A 252 13.49 19.31 17.34
CA ILE A 252 14.56 20.26 17.01
C ILE A 252 14.17 21.67 17.44
N ASP A 253 12.91 22.05 17.23
CA ASP A 253 12.39 23.37 17.63
C ASP A 253 12.36 23.54 19.15
N GLU A 254 11.97 22.48 19.90
CA GLU A 254 12.05 22.45 21.37
C GLU A 254 13.49 22.62 21.87
N LEU A 255 14.46 21.95 21.24
CA LEU A 255 15.86 22.11 21.58
C LEU A 255 16.37 23.52 21.25
N ALA A 256 15.98 24.09 20.10
CA ALA A 256 16.36 25.45 19.71
C ALA A 256 15.85 26.50 20.72
N GLN A 257 14.65 26.33 21.28
CA GLN A 257 14.10 27.22 22.30
C GLN A 257 14.82 27.13 23.66
N ILE A 258 15.43 25.99 24.00
CA ILE A 258 16.20 25.85 25.25
C ILE A 258 17.54 26.59 25.15
N PHE A 259 18.08 26.77 23.94
CA PHE A 259 19.38 27.41 23.70
C PHE A 259 19.28 28.87 23.20
N SER A 260 18.08 29.42 23.06
CA SER A 260 17.83 30.84 22.75
C SER A 260 17.59 31.66 24.00
#